data_AF-A0A5E4KVC5-F1
#
_entry.id   AF-A0A5E4KVC5-F1
#
_cell.length_a   1.000
_cell.length_b   1.000
_cell.length_c   1.000
_cell.angle_alpha   90.00
_cell.angle_beta   90.00
_cell.angle_gamma   90.00
#
_symmetry.space_group_name_H-M   'P 1'
#
loop_
_entity.id
_entity.type
_entity.pdbx_description
1 polymer ?
#
loop_
_entity_poly.entity_id
_entity_poly.type
_entity_poly.pdbx_seq_one_letter_code
_entity_poly.pdbx_strand_id
1 'polypeptide(L)'
;MDIQLADIWIAAGVLIGFQVTSFIWRISREVEVGKTRDITWLPPADVLNLLSMVIAMVGVFVLPILGLVDLSFIKLSFGLAVLLFVSYPFALAGHYDMYNNKTSRSFLYFPAQEKVVVAITAILVILYLLFAIILHSGS
;
A
#
# COMPACT_ATOMS: atom_id res chain seq x y z
N MET A 1 -18.06 14.68 12.18
CA MET A 1 -18.72 13.60 11.42
C MET A 1 -18.40 12.32 12.14
N ASP A 2 -19.40 11.61 12.64
CA ASP A 2 -19.17 10.35 13.34
C ASP A 2 -19.02 9.23 12.30
N ILE A 3 -17.84 8.62 12.23
CA ILE A 3 -17.54 7.55 11.27
C ILE A 3 -17.94 6.23 11.92
N GLN A 4 -18.92 5.55 11.33
CA GLN A 4 -19.40 4.27 11.79
C GLN A 4 -18.53 3.13 11.26
N LEU A 5 -18.55 1.99 11.95
CA LEU A 5 -17.81 0.79 11.52
C LEU A 5 -18.22 0.34 10.11
N ALA A 6 -19.51 0.43 9.80
CA ALA A 6 -20.05 0.07 8.49
C ALA A 6 -19.42 0.90 7.36
N ASP A 7 -19.22 2.21 7.57
CA ASP A 7 -18.60 3.10 6.59
C ASP A 7 -17.17 2.66 6.26
N ILE A 8 -16.40 2.30 7.29
CA ILE A 8 -15.02 1.83 7.15
C ILE A 8 -14.98 0.49 6.42
N TRP A 9 -15.86 -0.44 6.77
CA TRP A 9 -15.92 -1.76 6.11
C TRP A 9 -16.29 -1.67 4.64
N ILE A 10 -17.24 -0.80 4.27
CA ILE A 10 -17.60 -0.57 2.87
C ILE A 10 -16.40 0.00 2.11
N ALA A 11 -15.76 1.05 2.64
CA ALA A 11 -14.61 1.68 2.00
C ALA A 11 -13.40 0.73 1.90
N ALA A 12 -13.14 -0.07 2.93
CA ALA A 12 -12.08 -1.07 2.93
C ALA A 12 -12.35 -2.22 1.94
N GLY A 13 -13.60 -2.64 1.78
CA GLY A 13 -13.98 -3.61 0.75
C GLY A 13 -13.67 -3.12 -0.66
N VAL A 14 -14.00 -1.85 -0.95
CA VAL A 14 -13.66 -1.19 -2.22
C VAL A 14 -12.14 -1.11 -2.40
N LEU A 15 -11.41 -0.69 -1.35
CA LEU A 15 -9.94 -0.62 -1.36
C LEU A 15 -9.32 -1.97 -1.70
N ILE A 16 -9.74 -3.06 -1.04
CA ILE A 16 -9.26 -4.42 -1.28
C ILE A 16 -9.55 -4.85 -2.72
N GLY A 17 -10.73 -4.53 -3.26
CA GLY A 17 -11.06 -4.81 -4.66
C GLY A 17 -10.04 -4.18 -5.63
N PHE A 18 -9.65 -2.92 -5.39
CA PHE A 18 -8.63 -2.25 -6.19
C PHE A 18 -7.23 -2.86 -5.98
N GLN A 19 -6.85 -3.17 -4.74
CA GLN A 19 -5.55 -3.78 -4.41
C GLN A 19 -5.37 -5.16 -5.07
N VAL A 20 -6.41 -5.99 -5.04
CA VAL A 20 -6.41 -7.32 -5.67
C VAL A 20 -6.33 -7.17 -7.18
N THR A 21 -7.12 -6.26 -7.76
CA THR A 21 -7.11 -6.01 -9.20
C THR A 21 -5.73 -5.55 -9.68
N SER A 22 -5.11 -4.59 -8.99
CA SER A 22 -3.78 -4.09 -9.35
C SER A 22 -2.71 -5.18 -9.22
N PHE A 23 -2.80 -6.03 -8.19
CA PHE A 23 -1.88 -7.15 -8.02
C PHE A 23 -2.05 -8.24 -9.08
N ILE A 24 -3.29 -8.56 -9.48
CA ILE A 24 -3.55 -9.49 -10.59
C ILE A 24 -2.97 -8.94 -11.90
N TRP A 25 -3.15 -7.64 -12.17
CA TRP A 25 -2.52 -7.00 -13.34
C TRP A 25 -0.99 -7.09 -13.28
N ARG A 26 -0.41 -6.90 -12.10
CA ARG A 26 1.03 -7.03 -11.90
C ARG A 26 1.52 -8.45 -12.21
N ILE A 27 0.86 -9.47 -11.67
CA ILE A 27 1.17 -10.88 -11.93
C ILE A 27 1.05 -11.18 -13.42
N SER A 28 -0.06 -10.76 -14.04
CA SER A 28 -0.32 -11.00 -15.48
C SER A 28 0.78 -10.42 -16.36
N ARG A 29 1.24 -9.21 -16.02
CA ARG A 29 2.40 -8.59 -16.68
C ARG A 29 3.67 -9.43 -16.51
N GLU A 30 3.99 -9.88 -15.29
CA GLU A 30 5.20 -10.68 -15.06
C GLU A 30 5.17 -12.03 -15.76
N VAL A 31 4.00 -12.66 -15.85
CA VAL A 31 3.82 -13.88 -16.66
C VAL A 31 4.17 -13.61 -18.12
N GLU A 32 3.77 -12.46 -18.67
CA GLU A 32 4.10 -12.09 -20.06
C GLU A 32 5.59 -11.81 -20.24
N VAL A 33 6.23 -11.10 -19.30
CA VAL A 33 7.69 -10.87 -19.30
C VAL A 33 8.46 -12.20 -19.23
N GLY A 34 7.97 -13.16 -18.45
CA GLY A 34 8.56 -14.49 -18.36
C GLY A 34 8.54 -15.26 -19.69
N LYS A 35 7.53 -15.03 -20.54
CA LYS A 35 7.47 -15.65 -21.88
C LYS A 35 8.55 -15.09 -22.82
N THR A 36 8.96 -13.84 -22.64
CA THR A 36 10.05 -13.23 -23.42
C THR A 36 11.45 -13.62 -22.93
N ARG A 37 11.56 -14.53 -21.94
CA ARG A 37 12.81 -14.93 -21.27
C ARG A 37 13.55 -13.76 -20.61
N ASP A 38 12.81 -12.72 -20.26
CA ASP A 38 13.32 -11.61 -19.45
C ASP A 38 13.08 -11.92 -17.96
N ILE A 39 13.73 -11.16 -17.09
CA ILE A 39 13.74 -11.44 -15.65
C ILE A 39 12.40 -11.05 -15.04
N THR A 40 11.78 -11.98 -14.32
CA THR A 40 10.54 -11.72 -13.57
C THR A 40 10.85 -11.38 -12.12
N TRP A 41 10.31 -10.28 -11.61
CA TRP A 41 10.38 -9.94 -10.19
C TRP A 41 9.22 -9.04 -9.74
N LEU A 42 8.93 -9.12 -8.45
CA LEU A 42 8.07 -8.15 -7.76
C LEU A 42 8.94 -6.98 -7.26
N PRO A 43 8.82 -5.77 -7.82
CA PRO A 43 9.49 -4.60 -7.29
C PRO A 43 9.10 -4.31 -5.83
N PRO A 44 9.96 -3.62 -5.06
CA PRO A 44 9.63 -3.09 -3.75
C PRO A 44 8.29 -2.34 -3.68
N ALA A 45 7.87 -1.67 -4.76
CA ALA A 45 6.56 -1.05 -4.90
C ALA A 45 5.41 -2.04 -4.64
N ASP A 46 5.47 -3.25 -5.20
CA ASP A 46 4.42 -4.26 -5.00
C ASP A 46 4.30 -4.70 -3.54
N VAL A 47 5.41 -4.65 -2.79
CA VAL A 47 5.40 -4.93 -1.34
C VAL A 47 4.53 -3.91 -0.60
N LEU A 48 4.48 -2.63 -1.04
CA LEU A 48 3.59 -1.63 -0.43
C LEU A 48 2.11 -2.03 -0.59
N ASN A 49 1.71 -2.47 -1.78
CA ASN A 49 0.34 -2.93 -2.04
C ASN A 49 0.01 -4.19 -1.22
N LEU A 50 0.94 -5.16 -1.16
CA LEU A 50 0.75 -6.39 -0.39
C LEU A 50 0.63 -6.11 1.12
N LEU A 51 1.50 -5.27 1.67
CA LEU A 51 1.41 -4.85 3.07
C LEU A 51 0.11 -4.11 3.35
N SER A 52 -0.29 -3.20 2.46
CA SER A 52 -1.56 -2.50 2.54
C SER A 52 -2.76 -3.46 2.59
N MET A 53 -2.75 -4.49 1.74
CA MET A 53 -3.80 -5.51 1.69
C MET A 53 -3.84 -6.36 2.97
N VAL A 54 -2.69 -6.76 3.50
CA VAL A 54 -2.60 -7.49 4.78
C VAL A 54 -3.13 -6.63 5.93
N ILE A 55 -2.74 -5.35 6.00
CA ILE A 55 -3.20 -4.42 7.04
C ILE A 55 -4.71 -4.19 6.93
N ALA A 56 -5.24 -3.99 5.72
CA ALA A 56 -6.68 -3.87 5.51
C ALA A 56 -7.42 -5.14 5.94
N MET A 57 -6.98 -6.32 5.48
CA MET A 57 -7.64 -7.58 5.80
C MET A 57 -7.61 -7.89 7.29
N VAL A 58 -6.41 -7.86 7.90
CA VAL A 58 -6.23 -8.24 9.30
C VAL A 58 -6.77 -7.16 10.24
N GLY A 59 -6.37 -5.90 10.02
CA GLY A 59 -6.67 -4.80 10.92
C GLY A 59 -8.10 -4.26 10.83
N VAL A 60 -8.74 -4.31 9.66
CA VAL A 60 -10.09 -3.76 9.45
C VAL A 60 -11.19 -4.82 9.50
N PHE A 61 -10.89 -6.07 9.10
CA PHE A 61 -11.90 -7.14 9.06
C PHE A 61 -11.66 -8.22 10.12
N VAL A 62 -10.53 -8.92 10.07
CA VAL A 62 -10.32 -10.13 10.89
C VAL A 62 -10.29 -9.81 12.38
N LEU A 63 -9.43 -8.89 12.83
CA LEU A 63 -9.33 -8.57 14.27
C LEU A 63 -10.64 -8.01 14.86
N PRO A 64 -11.37 -7.10 14.18
CA PRO A 64 -12.67 -6.63 14.65
C PRO A 64 -13.74 -7.71 14.71
N ILE A 65 -13.82 -8.61 13.72
CA ILE A 65 -14.78 -9.72 13.72
C ILE A 65 -14.54 -10.65 14.90
N LEU A 66 -13.28 -10.83 15.29
CA LEU A 66 -12.90 -11.62 16.47
C LEU A 66 -13.11 -10.87 17.80
N GLY A 67 -13.52 -9.59 17.78
CA GLY A 67 -13.70 -8.77 18.97
C GLY A 67 -12.38 -8.43 19.70
N LEU A 68 -11.25 -8.48 19.00
CA LEU A 68 -9.92 -8.30 19.61
C LEU A 68 -9.44 -6.85 19.66
N VAL A 69 -10.11 -5.95 18.94
CA VAL A 69 -9.71 -4.54 18.79
C VAL A 69 -10.92 -3.62 18.75
N ASP A 70 -10.70 -2.35 19.04
CA ASP A 70 -11.74 -1.33 19.09
C ASP A 70 -11.85 -0.53 17.77
N LEU A 71 -12.82 0.38 17.71
CA LEU A 71 -13.04 1.24 16.54
C LEU A 71 -11.84 2.16 16.24
N SER A 72 -11.07 2.53 17.25
CA SER A 72 -9.89 3.39 17.11
C SER A 72 -8.79 2.67 16.33
N PHE A 73 -8.49 1.42 16.70
CA PHE A 73 -7.53 0.57 16.00
C PHE A 73 -7.96 0.32 14.54
N ILE A 74 -9.27 0.14 14.31
CA ILE A 74 -9.83 -0.07 12.97
C ILE A 74 -9.59 1.15 12.08
N LYS A 75 -9.89 2.36 12.60
CA LYS A 75 -9.66 3.63 11.90
C LYS A 75 -8.17 3.81 11.55
N LEU A 76 -7.29 3.48 12.50
CA LEU A 76 -5.83 3.56 12.31
C LEU A 76 -5.37 2.57 11.23
N SER A 77 -5.79 1.32 11.32
CA SER A 77 -5.44 0.27 10.35
C SER A 77 -5.92 0.62 8.95
N PHE A 78 -7.15 1.13 8.82
CA PHE A 78 -7.69 1.58 7.54
C PHE A 78 -6.89 2.74 6.94
N GLY A 79 -6.58 3.77 7.72
CA GLY A 79 -5.79 4.90 7.23
C GLY A 79 -4.37 4.49 6.81
N LEU A 80 -3.73 3.59 7.57
CA LEU A 80 -2.43 3.04 7.22
C LEU A 80 -2.48 2.23 5.91
N ALA A 81 -3.50 1.40 5.73
CA ALA A 81 -3.69 0.66 4.49
C ALA A 81 -3.88 1.62 3.30
N VAL A 82 -4.77 2.61 3.41
CA VAL A 82 -4.98 3.62 2.36
C VAL A 82 -3.67 4.33 2.01
N LEU A 83 -2.90 4.78 3.00
CA LEU A 83 -1.64 5.46 2.78
C LEU A 83 -0.66 4.62 1.96
N LEU A 84 -0.46 3.36 2.35
CA LEU A 84 0.43 2.43 1.64
C LEU A 84 -0.06 2.13 0.21
N PHE A 85 -1.37 1.94 0.02
CA PHE A 85 -1.93 1.67 -1.29
C PHE A 85 -1.84 2.88 -2.23
N VAL A 86 -2.07 4.10 -1.72
CA VAL A 86 -1.96 5.31 -2.53
C VAL A 86 -0.49 5.56 -2.91
N SER A 87 0.47 5.24 -2.05
CA SER A 87 1.90 5.32 -2.38
C SER A 87 2.36 4.31 -3.44
N TYR A 88 1.69 3.17 -3.56
CA TYR A 88 2.05 2.10 -4.50
C TYR A 88 2.20 2.57 -5.96
N PRO A 89 1.22 3.22 -6.61
CA PRO A 89 1.35 3.65 -8.01
C PRO A 89 2.50 4.64 -8.21
N PHE A 90 2.81 5.49 -7.21
CA PHE A 90 3.95 6.40 -7.29
C PHE A 90 5.28 5.64 -7.19
N ALA A 91 5.39 4.66 -6.28
CA ALA A 91 6.57 3.82 -6.18
C ALA A 91 6.78 3.03 -7.48
N LEU A 92 5.69 2.48 -8.04
CA LEU A 92 5.73 1.73 -9.30
C LEU A 92 6.12 2.62 -10.49
N ALA A 93 5.64 3.86 -10.55
CA ALA A 93 6.09 4.84 -11.56
C ALA A 93 7.59 5.13 -11.42
N GLY A 94 8.08 5.27 -10.17
CA GLY A 94 9.50 5.40 -9.88
C GLY A 94 10.31 4.15 -10.27
N HIS A 95 9.75 2.95 -10.12
CA HIS A 95 10.39 1.71 -10.57
C HIS A 95 10.58 1.67 -12.09
N TYR A 96 9.72 2.34 -12.86
CA TYR A 96 9.86 2.48 -14.30
C TYR A 96 10.59 3.76 -14.73
N ASP A 97 11.23 4.47 -13.78
CA ASP A 97 11.94 5.74 -13.99
C ASP A 97 11.08 6.81 -14.70
N MET A 98 9.76 6.77 -14.51
CA MET A 98 8.80 7.60 -15.25
C MET A 98 8.76 9.08 -14.81
N TYR A 99 9.42 9.47 -13.71
CA TYR A 99 9.44 10.87 -13.28
C TYR A 99 10.42 11.74 -14.07
N ASN A 100 11.25 11.15 -14.92
CA ASN A 100 12.18 11.87 -15.77
C ASN A 100 12.00 11.44 -17.23
N ASN A 101 11.57 12.36 -18.09
CA ASN A 101 11.34 12.10 -19.51
C ASN A 101 12.64 11.91 -20.32
N LYS A 102 13.81 12.11 -19.70
CA LYS A 102 15.13 11.92 -20.32
C LYS A 102 15.77 10.57 -19.98
N THR A 103 15.15 9.77 -19.10
CA THR A 103 15.66 8.45 -18.72
C THR A 103 14.92 7.35 -19.46
N SER A 104 15.66 6.35 -19.93
CA SER A 104 15.08 5.06 -20.28
C SER A 104 14.88 4.22 -19.02
N ARG A 105 14.00 3.21 -19.11
CA ARG A 105 13.76 2.24 -18.03
C ARG A 105 15.09 1.63 -17.57
N SER A 106 15.40 1.73 -16.28
CA SER A 106 16.50 0.96 -15.69
C SER A 106 16.09 -0.50 -15.46
N PHE A 107 17.07 -1.41 -15.53
CA PHE A 107 16.92 -2.84 -15.21
C PHE A 107 17.38 -3.16 -13.79
N LEU A 108 17.43 -2.15 -12.92
CA LEU A 108 17.77 -2.32 -11.52
C LEU A 108 16.55 -2.83 -10.76
N TYR A 109 16.75 -3.76 -9.83
CA TYR A 109 15.68 -4.26 -8.96
C TYR A 109 15.04 -3.14 -8.11
N PHE A 110 15.82 -2.14 -7.69
CA PHE A 110 15.36 -1.02 -6.89
C PHE A 110 15.98 0.32 -7.38
N PRO A 111 15.38 0.95 -8.41
CA PRO A 111 15.86 2.21 -8.99
C PRO A 111 15.84 3.38 -8.00
N ALA A 112 16.59 4.43 -8.30
CA ALA A 112 16.71 5.60 -7.42
C ALA A 112 15.37 6.32 -7.21
N GLN A 113 14.55 6.44 -8.25
CA GLN A 113 13.25 7.09 -8.15
C GLN A 113 12.30 6.32 -7.23
N GLU A 114 12.26 4.98 -7.35
CA GLU A 114 11.49 4.13 -6.44
C GLU A 114 11.97 4.27 -4.98
N LYS A 115 13.30 4.27 -4.75
CA LYS A 115 13.88 4.48 -3.41
C LYS A 115 13.40 5.76 -2.75
N VAL A 116 13.34 6.85 -3.51
CA VAL A 116 12.85 8.15 -3.01
C VAL A 116 11.39 8.03 -2.59
N VAL A 117 10.51 7.46 -3.42
CA VAL A 117 9.08 7.33 -3.10
C VAL A 117 8.86 6.41 -1.90
N VAL A 118 9.59 5.28 -1.82
CA VAL A 118 9.52 4.36 -0.67
C VAL A 118 10.00 5.05 0.61
N ALA A 119 11.08 5.84 0.55
CA ALA A 119 11.59 6.59 1.70
C ALA A 119 10.57 7.64 2.17
N ILE A 120 9.97 8.40 1.24
CA ILE A 120 8.90 9.37 1.56
C ILE A 120 7.71 8.63 2.20
N THR A 121 7.30 7.49 1.64
CA THR A 121 6.20 6.68 2.17
C THR A 121 6.51 6.20 3.59
N ALA A 122 7.73 5.74 3.86
CA ALA A 122 8.14 5.32 5.20
C ALA A 122 8.07 6.47 6.20
N ILE A 123 8.52 7.68 5.81
CA ILE A 123 8.41 8.88 6.65
C ILE A 123 6.94 9.20 6.93
N LEU A 124 6.07 9.18 5.91
CA LEU A 124 4.64 9.45 6.09
C LEU A 124 3.96 8.41 6.99
N VAL A 125 4.33 7.13 6.89
CA VAL A 125 3.83 6.07 7.79
C VAL A 125 4.26 6.35 9.23
N ILE A 126 5.52 6.70 9.47
CA ILE A 126 6.02 7.05 10.80
C ILE A 126 5.26 8.26 11.35
N LEU A 127 5.12 9.33 10.57
CA LEU A 127 4.38 10.52 10.97
C LEU A 127 2.91 10.21 11.27
N TYR A 128 2.27 9.39 10.44
CA TYR A 128 0.88 8.95 10.65
C TYR A 128 0.73 8.19 11.98
N LEU A 129 1.62 7.23 12.26
CA LEU A 129 1.60 6.46 13.50
C LEU A 129 1.91 7.31 14.72
N LEU A 130 2.91 8.20 14.64
CA LEU A 130 3.23 9.12 15.74
C LEU A 130 2.06 10.04 16.06
N PHE A 131 1.42 10.61 15.03
CA PHE A 131 0.27 11.47 15.21
C PHE A 131 -0.91 10.71 15.83
N ALA A 132 -1.15 9.47 15.39
CA ALA A 132 -2.18 8.61 15.96
C ALA A 132 -1.90 8.30 17.45
N ILE A 133 -0.65 7.98 17.82
CA ILE A 133 -0.26 7.71 19.21
C ILE A 133 -0.44 8.96 20.08
N ILE A 134 0.02 10.13 19.62
CA ILE A 134 -0.08 11.40 20.35
C ILE A 134 -1.55 11.75 20.62
N LEU A 135 -2.41 11.62 19.61
CA LEU A 135 -3.84 11.88 19.76
C LEU A 135 -4.52 10.92 20.75
N HIS A 136 -4.12 9.65 20.76
CA HIS A 136 -4.67 8.66 21.69
C HIS A 136 -4.15 8.79 23.12
N SER A 137 -2.94 9.34 23.30
CA SER A 137 -2.33 9.54 24.62
C SER A 137 -2.86 10.79 25.33
N GLY A 138 -3.52 11.69 24.60
CA GLY A 138 -4.07 12.95 25.11
C GLY A 138 -5.57 12.94 25.42
N SER A 139 -6.27 11.82 25.19
CA SER A 139 -7.71 11.62 25.42
C SER A 139 -7.96 10.66 26.57
#